data_AF-A0A2N8ZE86-F1
#
_entry.id   AF-A0A2N8ZE86-F1
#
_cell.length_a   1.000
_cell.length_b   1.000
_cell.length_c   1.000
_cell.angle_alpha   90.00
_cell.angle_beta   90.00
_cell.angle_gamma   90.00
#
_symmetry.space_group_name_H-M   'P 1'
#
loop_
_entity.id
_entity.type
_entity.pdbx_description
1 polymer ?
#
loop_
_entity_poly.entity_id
_entity_poly.type
_entity_poly.pdbx_seq_one_letter_code
_entity_poly.pdbx_strand_id
1 'polypeptide(L)'
;MKYREMSKNYIFRELECQMTKEEVAELCFKTVRTVTGWDEGKQIPPECKRLMRMTKGRELSMCEEWQQFKMLYNRMELPTGQVVRPQQILAGIALLGIRGCNRFCVTAI
;
A
#
# COMPACT_ATOMS: atom_id res chain seq x y z
N MET A 1 19.96 -3.09 -30.82
CA MET A 1 19.10 -2.31 -29.90
C MET A 1 19.82 -2.19 -28.57
N LYS A 2 20.04 -0.98 -28.04
CA LYS A 2 20.65 -0.81 -26.70
C LYS A 2 19.59 -1.22 -25.68
N TYR A 3 19.71 -2.43 -25.13
CA TYR A 3 19.01 -2.78 -23.89
C TYR A 3 19.57 -1.86 -22.82
N ARG A 4 18.88 -0.74 -22.57
CA ARG A 4 19.07 0.00 -21.32
C ARG A 4 18.75 -1.03 -20.25
N GLU A 5 19.73 -1.48 -19.49
CA GLU A 5 19.49 -2.31 -18.31
C GLU A 5 18.51 -1.54 -17.43
N MET A 6 17.22 -1.89 -17.53
CA MET A 6 16.20 -1.26 -16.71
C MET A 6 16.48 -1.75 -15.30
N SER A 7 17.03 -0.87 -14.46
CA SER A 7 17.34 -1.25 -13.10
C SER A 7 16.05 -1.65 -12.39
N LYS A 8 16.16 -2.57 -11.43
CA LYS A 8 15.04 -2.97 -10.58
C LYS A 8 14.36 -1.76 -9.92
N ASN A 9 15.12 -0.68 -9.69
CA ASN A 9 14.63 0.56 -9.12
C ASN A 9 13.78 1.38 -10.11
N TYR A 10 14.17 1.43 -11.39
CA TYR A 10 13.36 2.07 -12.42
C TYR A 10 12.00 1.36 -12.57
N ILE A 11 12.01 0.02 -12.60
CA ILE A 11 10.79 -0.79 -12.61
C ILE A 11 9.94 -0.51 -11.36
N PHE A 12 10.56 -0.47 -10.18
CA PHE A 12 9.87 -0.18 -8.94
C PHE A 12 9.22 1.23 -8.93
N ARG A 13 9.91 2.26 -9.41
CA ARG A 13 9.37 3.63 -9.42
C ARG A 13 8.29 3.81 -10.48
N GLU A 14 8.58 3.42 -11.71
CA GLU A 14 7.75 3.73 -12.88
C GLU A 14 6.59 2.73 -13.05
N LEU A 15 6.85 1.43 -12.87
CA LEU A 15 5.85 0.38 -13.14
C LEU A 15 5.10 -0.01 -11.87
N GLU A 16 5.78 -0.17 -10.75
CA GLU A 16 5.11 -0.52 -9.49
C GLU A 16 4.49 0.71 -8.81
N CYS A 17 5.29 1.73 -8.51
CA CYS A 17 4.80 2.91 -7.80
C CYS A 17 4.11 3.92 -8.72
N GLN A 18 4.36 3.89 -10.05
CA GLN A 18 3.79 4.85 -11.01
C GLN A 18 3.96 6.29 -10.52
N MET A 19 5.18 6.64 -10.09
CA MET A 19 5.54 7.98 -9.61
C MET A 19 6.57 8.60 -10.52
N THR A 20 6.51 9.91 -10.73
CA THR A 20 7.56 10.64 -11.44
C THR A 20 8.81 10.81 -10.58
N LYS A 21 9.93 11.23 -11.18
CA LYS A 21 11.17 11.45 -10.42
C LYS A 21 11.02 12.64 -9.47
N GLU A 22 10.25 13.63 -9.88
CA GLU A 22 9.95 14.86 -9.16
C GLU A 22 9.09 14.56 -7.93
N GLU A 23 8.02 13.77 -8.09
CA GLU A 23 7.17 13.34 -6.99
C GLU A 23 7.96 12.54 -5.94
N VAL A 24 8.84 11.64 -6.38
CA VAL A 24 9.70 10.86 -5.47
C VAL A 24 10.73 11.74 -4.77
N ALA A 25 11.30 12.72 -5.48
CA ALA A 25 12.27 13.66 -4.91
C ALA A 25 11.63 14.49 -3.79
N GLU A 26 10.42 15.01 -4.03
CA GLU A 26 9.64 15.73 -3.05
C GLU A 26 9.26 14.84 -1.86
N LEU A 27 8.69 13.66 -2.13
CA LEU A 27 8.27 12.72 -1.09
C LEU A 27 9.42 12.28 -0.17
N CYS A 28 10.60 12.06 -0.74
CA CYS A 28 11.76 11.55 0.00
C CYS A 28 12.68 12.66 0.54
N PHE A 29 12.33 13.94 0.32
CA PHE A 29 13.17 15.09 0.62
C PHE A 29 14.59 14.96 0.02
N LYS A 30 14.68 14.52 -1.24
CA LYS A 30 15.93 14.34 -2.00
C LYS A 30 15.91 15.17 -3.27
N THR A 31 17.06 15.23 -3.95
CA THR A 31 17.15 15.89 -5.26
C THR A 31 16.75 14.94 -6.38
N VAL A 32 16.25 15.51 -7.49
CA VAL A 32 15.94 14.74 -8.72
C VAL A 32 17.18 13.99 -9.25
N ARG A 33 18.38 14.53 -9.05
CA ARG A 33 19.65 13.84 -9.36
C ARG A 33 19.85 12.57 -8.54
N THR A 34 19.51 12.61 -7.25
CA THR A 34 19.58 11.44 -6.37
C THR A 34 18.63 10.35 -6.84
N VAL A 35 17.38 10.72 -7.18
CA VAL A 35 16.38 9.79 -7.72
C VAL A 35 16.80 9.22 -9.08
N THR A 36 17.40 10.05 -9.94
CA THR A 36 17.95 9.59 -11.22
C THR A 36 19.07 8.57 -11.02
N GLY A 37 19.95 8.79 -10.04
CA GLY A 37 20.96 7.81 -9.66
C GLY A 37 20.37 6.50 -9.13
N TRP A 38 19.22 6.54 -8.45
CA TRP A 38 18.51 5.32 -8.05
C TRP A 38 17.99 4.53 -9.25
N ASP A 39 17.39 5.21 -10.23
CA ASP A 39 16.94 4.59 -11.49
C ASP A 39 18.12 4.00 -12.30
N GLU A 40 19.32 4.55 -12.17
CA GLU A 40 20.56 4.02 -12.75
C GLU A 40 21.14 2.82 -11.98
N GLY A 41 20.54 2.41 -10.86
CA GLY A 41 20.91 1.22 -10.11
C GLY A 41 21.53 1.48 -8.73
N LYS A 42 21.67 2.75 -8.29
CA LYS A 42 22.08 3.04 -6.91
C LYS A 42 21.00 2.58 -5.93
N GLN A 43 21.40 2.13 -4.75
CA GLN A 43 20.47 1.66 -3.74
C GLN A 43 19.51 2.78 -3.27
N ILE A 44 18.20 2.51 -3.29
CA ILE A 44 17.19 3.37 -2.69
C ILE A 44 17.20 3.11 -1.17
N PRO A 45 17.28 4.16 -0.33
CA PRO A 45 17.14 4.00 1.12
C PRO A 45 15.80 3.31 1.47
N PRO A 46 15.80 2.36 2.43
CA PRO A 46 14.60 1.60 2.76
C PRO A 46 13.43 2.49 3.21
N GLU A 47 13.71 3.63 3.85
CA GLU A 47 12.72 4.63 4.26
C GLU A 47 12.04 5.26 3.05
N CYS A 48 12.81 5.66 2.03
CA CYS A 48 12.30 6.22 0.78
C CYS A 48 11.46 5.19 0.03
N LYS A 49 11.93 3.93 -0.03
CA LYS A 49 11.19 2.83 -0.66
C LYS A 49 9.88 2.51 0.06
N ARG A 50 9.80 2.77 1.38
CA ARG A 50 8.59 2.61 2.17
C ARG A 50 7.61 3.76 1.94
N LEU A 51 8.09 5.01 1.95
CA LEU A 51 7.28 6.19 1.64
C LEU A 51 6.61 6.04 0.27
N MET A 52 7.35 5.63 -0.76
CA MET A 52 6.78 5.39 -2.10
C MET A 52 5.63 4.37 -2.09
N ARG A 53 5.73 3.30 -1.28
CA ARG A 53 4.67 2.30 -1.13
C ARG A 53 3.46 2.84 -0.39
N MET A 54 3.68 3.57 0.71
CA MET A 54 2.60 4.15 1.53
C MET A 54 1.81 5.19 0.74
N THR A 55 2.48 6.08 0.01
CA THR A 55 1.83 7.13 -0.80
C THR A 55 0.91 6.57 -1.88
N LYS A 56 1.23 5.38 -2.41
CA LYS A 56 0.39 4.69 -3.40
C LYS A 56 -0.63 3.74 -2.78
N GLY A 57 -0.77 3.73 -1.46
CA GLY A 57 -1.70 2.87 -0.72
C GLY A 57 -1.27 1.40 -0.63
N ARG A 58 -0.08 1.03 -1.11
CA ARG A 58 0.34 -0.38 -1.10
C ARG A 58 0.59 -0.94 0.32
N GLU A 59 0.71 -0.08 1.33
CA GLU A 59 0.77 -0.43 2.76
C GLU A 59 -0.26 0.39 3.55
N LEU A 60 -1.03 -0.26 4.43
CA LEU A 60 -2.10 0.39 5.22
C LEU A 60 -1.63 1.00 6.54
N SER A 61 -0.74 0.33 7.26
CA SER A 61 -0.20 0.81 8.55
C SER A 61 1.13 0.12 8.87
N MET A 62 1.88 0.70 9.82
CA MET A 62 3.11 0.12 10.35
C MET A 62 2.87 -0.91 11.46
N CYS A 63 1.67 -0.98 12.03
CA CYS A 63 1.33 -1.93 13.09
C CYS A 63 1.30 -3.36 12.56
N GLU A 64 1.73 -4.32 13.38
CA GLU A 64 1.78 -5.75 13.02
C GLU A 64 0.42 -6.30 12.59
N GLU A 65 -0.68 -5.79 13.16
CA GLU A 65 -2.06 -6.17 12.82
C GLU A 65 -2.41 -5.89 11.34
N TRP A 66 -1.75 -4.90 10.74
CA TRP A 66 -1.95 -4.50 9.34
C TRP A 66 -0.88 -5.07 8.41
N GLN A 67 0.03 -5.89 8.95
CA GLN A 67 1.05 -6.53 8.14
C GLN A 67 0.38 -7.43 7.08
N GLN A 68 0.93 -7.41 5.86
CA GLN A 68 0.40 -8.13 4.69
C GLN A 68 -0.94 -7.62 4.13
N PHE A 69 -1.62 -6.68 4.79
CA PHE A 69 -2.72 -5.97 4.17
C PHE A 69 -2.18 -4.92 3.18
N LYS A 70 -2.78 -4.86 1.99
CA LYS A 70 -2.37 -3.92 0.93
C LYS A 70 -3.60 -3.24 0.35
N MET A 71 -3.52 -1.95 -0.02
CA MET A 71 -4.53 -1.37 -0.91
C MET A 71 -4.14 -1.62 -2.37
N LEU A 72 -5.08 -2.22 -3.09
CA LEU A 72 -5.09 -2.34 -4.53
C LEU A 72 -6.09 -1.33 -5.09
N TYR A 73 -5.66 -0.07 -5.20
CA TYR A 73 -6.51 1.03 -5.65
C TYR A 73 -7.81 1.16 -4.82
N ASN A 74 -8.95 0.71 -5.38
CA ASN A 74 -10.27 0.76 -4.75
C ASN A 74 -10.64 -0.51 -3.98
N ARG A 75 -9.68 -1.40 -3.74
CA ARG A 75 -9.87 -2.67 -3.02
C ARG A 75 -8.76 -2.90 -2.02
N MET A 76 -9.02 -3.76 -1.04
CA MET A 76 -8.04 -4.17 -0.04
C MET A 76 -7.70 -5.64 -0.26
N GLU A 77 -6.41 -5.96 -0.37
CA GLU A 77 -5.88 -7.32 -0.33
C GLU A 77 -5.67 -7.71 1.13
N LEU A 78 -6.31 -8.79 1.57
CA LEU A 78 -6.14 -9.40 2.87
C LEU A 78 -4.85 -10.25 2.92
N PRO A 79 -4.34 -10.59 4.12
CA PRO A 79 -3.23 -11.53 4.28
C PRO A 79 -3.48 -12.90 3.64
N THR A 80 -4.75 -13.29 3.48
CA THR A 80 -5.17 -14.51 2.79
C THR A 80 -5.02 -14.45 1.26
N GLY A 81 -4.62 -13.30 0.71
CA GLY A 81 -4.58 -13.02 -0.73
C GLY A 81 -5.96 -12.70 -1.33
N GLN A 82 -7.03 -12.70 -0.52
CA GLN A 82 -8.36 -12.30 -0.98
C GLN A 82 -8.43 -10.79 -1.18
N VAL A 83 -9.15 -10.36 -2.22
CA VAL A 83 -9.34 -8.94 -2.52
C VAL A 83 -10.78 -8.55 -2.20
N VAL A 84 -10.96 -7.67 -1.22
CA VAL A 84 -12.28 -7.20 -0.76
C VAL A 84 -12.59 -5.79 -1.22
N ARG A 85 -13.87 -5.59 -1.56
CA ARG A 85 -14.45 -4.29 -1.87
C ARG A 85 -14.89 -3.58 -0.58
N PRO A 86 -15.00 -2.24 -0.57
CA PRO A 86 -15.49 -1.48 0.58
C PRO A 86 -16.83 -2.00 1.14
N GLN A 87 -17.77 -2.38 0.26
CA GLN A 87 -19.08 -2.92 0.66
C GLN A 87 -18.96 -4.26 1.42
N GLN A 88 -17.98 -5.10 1.09
CA GLN A 88 -17.75 -6.36 1.78
C GLN A 88 -17.17 -6.12 3.18
N ILE A 89 -16.35 -5.07 3.34
CA ILE A 89 -15.86 -4.63 4.65
C ILE A 89 -17.03 -4.15 5.51
N LEU A 90 -17.91 -3.29 4.96
CA LEU A 90 -19.12 -2.82 5.65
C LEU A 90 -20.05 -3.98 6.04
N ALA A 91 -20.25 -4.94 5.14
CA ALA A 91 -21.05 -6.13 5.43
C ALA A 91 -20.43 -6.97 6.55
N GLY A 92 -19.11 -7.15 6.56
CA GLY A 92 -18.39 -7.83 7.64
C GLY A 92 -18.60 -7.15 9.01
N ILE A 93 -18.47 -5.83 9.06
CA ILE A 93 -18.71 -5.04 10.28
C ILE A 93 -20.17 -5.19 10.76
N ALA A 94 -21.14 -5.09 9.84
CA ALA A 94 -22.55 -5.25 10.16
C ALA A 94 -22.87 -6.65 10.74
N LEU A 95 -22.31 -7.71 10.15
CA LEU A 95 -22.50 -9.09 10.63
C LEU A 95 -21.89 -9.33 12.01
N LEU A 96 -20.72 -8.73 12.29
CA LEU A 96 -20.10 -8.78 13.62
C LEU A 96 -20.98 -8.06 14.66
N GLY A 97 -21.60 -6.93 14.30
CA GLY A 97 -22.55 -6.21 15.15
C GLY A 97 -23.82 -7.01 15.47
N ILE A 98 -24.36 -7.77 14.50
CA ILE A 98 -25.55 -8.61 14.71
C ILE A 98 -25.26 -9.72 15.74
N ARG A 99 -24.05 -10.31 15.74
CA ARG A 99 -23.66 -11.32 16.74
C ARG A 99 -23.58 -10.75 18.17
N GLY A 100 -23.30 -9.45 18.32
CA GLY A 100 -23.35 -8.76 19.61
C GLY A 100 -24.78 -8.49 20.12
N CYS A 101 -25.76 -8.42 19.22
CA CYS A 101 -27.16 -8.14 19.56
C CYS A 101 -27.90 -9.37 20.14
N ASN A 102 -27.34 -10.58 20.00
CA ASN A 102 -27.94 -11.80 20.54
C ASN A 102 -27.84 -11.96 22.07
N ARG A 103 -27.25 -11.00 22.80
CA ARG A 103 -27.10 -11.10 24.27
C ARG A 103 -27.92 -10.13 25.11
N PHE A 104 -28.76 -9.26 24.53
CA PHE A 104 -29.48 -8.25 25.32
C PHE A 104 -30.96 -7.98 24.99
N CYS A 105 -31.63 -8.76 24.11
CA CYS A 105 -33.05 -8.50 23.80
C CYS A 105 -34.06 -9.48 24.43
N VAL A 106 -33.71 -10.25 25.46
CA VAL A 106 -34.68 -11.09 26.20
C VAL A 106 -34.60 -10.82 27.70
N THR A 107 -34.96 -9.61 28.13
CA THR A 107 -35.42 -9.28 29.50
C THR A 107 -35.88 -7.81 29.55
N ALA A 108 -36.87 -7.47 28.73
CA ALA A 108 -37.71 -6.29 28.94
C ALA A 108 -38.88 -6.34 27.97
N ILE A 109 -39.94 -7.07 28.36
CA ILE A 109 -41.38 -6.79 28.21
C ILE A 109 -42.09 -7.94 28.92
#